data_AF-A0A485LMY2-F1
#
_entry.id   AF-A0A485LMY2-F1
#
_cell.length_a   1.000
_cell.length_b   1.000
_cell.length_c   1.000
_cell.angle_alpha   90.00
_cell.angle_beta   90.00
_cell.angle_gamma   90.00
#
_symmetry.space_group_name_H-M   'P 1'
#
loop_
_entity.id
_entity.type
_entity.pdbx_description
1 polymer ?
#
loop_
_entity_poly.entity_id
_entity_poly.type
_entity_poly.pdbx_seq_one_letter_code
_entity_poly.pdbx_strand_id
1 'polypeptide(L)'
;MRLLTSPSSSSYTAVSVMSDTPSPHQVGASNDTGDSPIAATPTRASISWRAFELCVVWPASIAFAMFRKDLSWKHEQRFIALVRAMQFREANFYLTHVKRFDELVAATTEHEMDKPLRALVKAQIEGVSKLIDGGKTFIAVKDTMSLGSVVVSTVFFVAYWFYFWHQGFVIGNVNSKVHDALAIVLPLLLTEELAVGLSQGLLWCHWLLYTRTHDVTAIHTRPSTSPHRATLQTQKMVFDRRVSHQCLGVGVGAKDMTGLSALIASLWTFCFLIQGYIAEVQHIQPANAWMTPTYWFIVVYSGGLVTFCYLPFFIQSSEAQKEVFESVATSCESYLLLQHLSQLQDQIATLLTHDHQLPSAVAYPAIRRLRQQVAHQLDTDALVSYALYIMALSTYNFFTGQVGDVALDTLTLGSSDREPNHAATALDPINQRMSYYWGASLGEVVAGGAVDGAFPTFSLRVPPPTDEADAIIPDEMTLTSMPVLGHQTFHDLLIQRNLTSMSAIFDNPLVQEKKIYMPPHDDTLVAIGLEVKIMEHYTVSIYMVAERGATFGRGRVYVTAAALSSMVRLKPHVVSETLMVFVEVAEEDQLRAFATCTLEVVDPRYVAKPFKRSQSCLVDLNGVPPHTNVE
;
A
#
# COMPACT_ATOMS: atom_id res chain seq x y z
N MET A 1 31.62 42.34 20.14
CA MET A 1 32.90 42.42 20.88
C MET A 1 32.86 41.35 21.97
N ARG A 2 33.44 40.15 21.77
CA ARG A 2 34.82 39.74 22.19
C ARG A 2 35.10 40.10 23.67
N LEU A 3 35.49 39.24 24.60
CA LEU A 3 36.08 37.88 24.59
C LEU A 3 36.13 37.38 26.07
N LEU A 4 36.05 36.05 26.26
CA LEU A 4 36.78 35.19 27.24
C LEU A 4 36.58 35.47 28.76
N THR A 5 36.57 34.51 29.71
CA THR A 5 37.33 33.26 29.92
C THR A 5 36.59 32.34 30.92
N SER A 6 36.68 31.02 30.73
CA SER A 6 36.54 29.99 31.80
C SER A 6 37.80 29.99 32.71
N PRO A 7 37.92 29.29 33.87
CA PRO A 7 37.83 27.82 33.93
C PRO A 7 37.44 27.17 35.30
N SER A 8 37.39 25.82 35.27
CA SER A 8 37.69 24.85 36.35
C SER A 8 36.70 24.72 37.52
N SER A 9 36.41 23.55 38.12
CA SER A 9 36.80 22.14 37.96
C SER A 9 36.06 21.33 39.04
N SER A 10 35.74 20.05 38.78
CA SER A 10 35.75 18.86 39.69
C SER A 10 35.34 19.02 41.17
N SER A 11 34.57 18.14 41.83
CA SER A 11 34.58 16.67 41.81
C SER A 11 33.61 16.12 42.89
N TYR A 12 33.01 14.97 42.59
CA TYR A 12 32.72 13.80 43.46
C TYR A 12 32.21 13.97 44.91
N THR A 13 31.08 13.35 45.23
CA THR A 13 31.03 12.15 46.11
C THR A 13 29.66 11.46 46.07
N ALA A 14 29.69 10.13 46.11
CA ALA A 14 28.56 9.19 46.13
C ALA A 14 28.60 8.38 47.43
N VAL A 15 27.46 8.08 48.04
CA VAL A 15 27.14 6.96 48.98
C VAL A 15 25.59 6.92 49.02
N SER A 16 24.80 5.95 48.53
CA SER A 16 24.72 4.47 48.61
C SER A 16 23.97 3.93 49.85
N VAL A 17 23.06 2.95 49.59
CA VAL A 17 22.59 1.85 50.50
C VAL A 17 21.41 2.17 51.46
N MET A 18 20.36 1.37 51.73
CA MET A 18 19.85 0.04 51.31
C MET A 18 18.32 -0.07 51.57
N SER A 19 17.76 -1.17 51.06
CA SER A 19 16.47 -1.84 51.30
C SER A 19 15.88 -1.84 52.72
N ASP A 20 14.55 -1.99 52.82
CA ASP A 20 13.93 -3.21 53.39
C ASP A 20 12.39 -3.21 53.22
N THR A 21 11.84 -4.40 52.93
CA THR A 21 10.42 -4.77 53.07
C THR A 21 10.29 -5.73 54.24
N PRO A 22 9.11 -5.80 54.90
CA PRO A 22 8.23 -6.95 54.65
C PRO A 22 6.71 -6.64 54.71
N SER A 23 5.92 -7.50 54.07
CA SER A 23 4.45 -7.67 54.14
C SER A 23 4.04 -8.45 55.42
N PRO A 24 2.78 -8.92 55.69
CA PRO A 24 1.50 -8.90 54.93
C PRO A 24 0.21 -8.63 55.77
N HIS A 25 -0.96 -8.47 55.12
CA HIS A 25 -2.26 -9.06 55.56
C HIS A 25 -3.36 -8.92 54.48
N GLN A 26 -4.23 -9.93 54.46
CA GLN A 26 -5.23 -10.33 53.45
C GLN A 26 -6.60 -9.62 53.54
N VAL A 27 -7.46 -9.99 52.57
CA VAL A 27 -8.95 -10.10 52.53
C VAL A 27 -9.59 -9.06 51.60
N GLY A 28 -10.38 -9.38 50.56
CA GLY A 28 -10.88 -10.65 50.03
C GLY A 28 -11.91 -10.42 48.89
N ALA A 29 -12.29 -11.53 48.22
CA ALA A 29 -13.43 -11.74 47.30
C ALA A 29 -13.41 -10.97 45.95
N SER A 30 -13.82 -11.50 44.79
CA SER A 30 -14.62 -12.68 44.41
C SER A 30 -14.35 -13.10 42.96
N ASN A 31 -14.67 -14.37 42.67
CA ASN A 31 -14.66 -15.07 41.37
C ASN A 31 -15.20 -14.29 40.16
N ASP A 32 -14.59 -14.45 38.99
CA ASP A 32 -15.18 -15.25 37.90
C ASP A 32 -14.15 -15.53 36.80
N THR A 33 -13.98 -16.82 36.52
CA THR A 33 -13.10 -17.41 35.51
C THR A 33 -13.81 -17.43 34.15
N GLY A 34 -13.35 -16.60 33.23
CA GLY A 34 -13.64 -16.68 31.80
C GLY A 34 -12.33 -16.53 31.03
N ASP A 35 -11.70 -17.66 30.72
CA ASP A 35 -10.44 -17.73 30.01
C ASP A 35 -10.61 -17.29 28.55
N SER A 36 -10.14 -16.08 28.23
CA SER A 36 -9.86 -15.62 26.87
C SER A 36 -8.37 -15.86 26.56
N PRO A 37 -8.01 -16.43 25.40
CA PRO A 37 -6.61 -16.70 25.09
C PRO A 37 -5.88 -15.37 24.86
N ILE A 38 -4.94 -15.06 25.75
CA ILE A 38 -3.97 -13.99 25.60
C ILE A 38 -3.21 -14.24 24.30
N ALA A 39 -3.45 -13.41 23.30
CA ALA A 39 -2.69 -13.38 22.06
C ALA A 39 -1.20 -13.14 22.40
N ALA A 40 -0.42 -14.21 22.32
CA ALA A 40 1.02 -14.15 22.51
C ALA A 40 1.64 -13.30 21.40
N THR A 41 2.23 -12.18 21.79
CA THR A 41 3.16 -11.42 20.96
C THR A 41 4.34 -12.33 20.58
N PRO A 42 4.76 -12.41 19.31
CA PRO A 42 5.83 -13.33 18.91
C PRO A 42 7.18 -12.76 19.36
N THR A 43 7.64 -13.18 20.53
CA THR A 43 9.03 -12.97 20.96
C THR A 43 9.96 -13.85 20.12
N ARG A 44 10.73 -13.19 19.23
CA ARG A 44 12.11 -13.54 18.83
C ARG A 44 12.35 -15.01 18.41
N ALA A 45 11.90 -15.38 17.23
CA ALA A 45 12.43 -16.53 16.48
C ALA A 45 13.82 -16.19 15.88
N SER A 46 14.88 -16.18 16.70
CA SER A 46 16.25 -15.90 16.24
C SER A 46 17.00 -17.11 15.66
N ILE A 47 16.41 -18.31 15.73
CA ILE A 47 17.06 -19.57 15.32
C ILE A 47 16.68 -20.01 13.89
N SER A 48 15.56 -19.53 13.32
CA SER A 48 15.16 -19.85 11.94
C SER A 48 15.80 -18.96 10.86
N TRP A 49 16.30 -17.78 11.24
CA TRP A 49 16.75 -16.75 10.29
C TRP A 49 18.04 -17.12 9.54
N ARG A 50 19.02 -17.72 10.22
CA ARG A 50 20.29 -18.12 9.59
C ARG A 50 20.13 -19.31 8.64
N ALA A 51 19.21 -20.23 8.94
CA ALA A 51 18.89 -21.36 8.06
C ALA A 51 18.21 -20.88 6.78
N PHE A 52 17.32 -19.89 6.88
CA PHE A 52 16.67 -19.27 5.73
C PHE A 52 17.63 -18.46 4.85
N GLU A 53 18.55 -17.67 5.44
CA GLU A 53 19.60 -16.93 4.72
C GLU A 53 20.54 -17.86 3.93
N LEU A 54 20.93 -19.01 4.52
CA LEU A 54 21.84 -19.97 3.89
C LEU A 54 21.16 -20.83 2.80
N CYS A 55 19.90 -21.23 3.00
CA CYS A 55 19.23 -22.18 2.10
C CYS A 55 18.49 -21.53 0.93
N VAL A 56 18.00 -20.28 1.06
CA VAL A 56 17.10 -19.67 0.05
C VAL A 56 17.71 -18.42 -0.56
N VAL A 57 18.26 -17.52 0.26
CA VAL A 57 18.71 -16.18 -0.20
C VAL A 57 20.02 -16.27 -0.99
N TRP A 58 20.99 -17.06 -0.52
CA TRP A 58 22.30 -17.17 -1.18
C TRP A 58 22.25 -17.87 -2.55
N PRO A 59 21.58 -19.02 -2.72
CA PRO A 59 21.47 -19.69 -4.01
C PRO A 59 20.68 -18.86 -5.03
N ALA A 60 19.60 -18.19 -4.61
CA ALA A 60 18.80 -17.33 -5.48
C ALA A 60 19.59 -16.11 -5.97
N SER A 61 20.40 -15.50 -5.10
CA SER A 61 21.23 -14.34 -5.45
C SER A 61 22.37 -14.70 -6.42
N ILE A 62 22.98 -15.87 -6.23
CA ILE A 62 24.04 -16.39 -7.10
C ILE A 62 23.48 -16.83 -8.45
N ALA A 63 22.31 -17.49 -8.46
CA ALA A 63 21.61 -17.84 -9.70
C ALA A 63 21.14 -16.60 -10.48
N PHE A 64 20.72 -15.52 -9.79
CA PHE A 64 20.37 -14.25 -10.45
C PHE A 64 21.58 -13.51 -11.03
N ALA A 65 22.73 -13.58 -10.36
CA ALA A 65 23.96 -12.91 -10.80
C ALA A 65 24.68 -13.66 -11.95
N MET A 66 24.59 -14.99 -12.01
CA MET A 66 25.33 -15.78 -13.01
C MET A 66 24.74 -15.77 -14.43
N PHE A 67 23.59 -15.15 -14.67
CA PHE A 67 22.83 -15.38 -15.91
C PHE A 67 22.85 -14.29 -17.01
N ARG A 68 23.60 -13.18 -16.96
CA ARG A 68 23.45 -12.15 -18.02
C ARG A 68 24.70 -11.49 -18.61
N LYS A 69 24.74 -11.51 -19.96
CA LYS A 69 25.79 -11.04 -20.87
C LYS A 69 25.48 -9.71 -21.59
N ASP A 70 24.32 -9.10 -21.33
CA ASP A 70 23.74 -8.04 -22.21
C ASP A 70 23.54 -6.67 -21.54
N LEU A 71 24.16 -6.39 -20.39
CA LEU A 71 24.10 -5.06 -19.78
C LEU A 71 25.39 -4.27 -20.03
N SER A 72 25.26 -3.00 -20.40
CA SER A 72 26.42 -2.10 -20.46
C SER A 72 26.98 -1.88 -19.04
N TRP A 73 28.29 -1.68 -18.93
CA TRP A 73 29.00 -1.49 -17.65
C TRP A 73 28.39 -0.41 -16.74
N LYS A 74 27.78 0.64 -17.33
CA LYS A 74 27.09 1.70 -16.59
C LYS A 74 25.84 1.19 -15.86
N HIS A 75 25.06 0.32 -16.49
CA HIS A 75 23.86 -0.27 -15.88
C HIS A 75 24.20 -1.33 -14.84
N GLU A 76 25.29 -2.06 -15.07
CA GLU A 76 25.80 -3.03 -14.10
C GLU A 76 26.26 -2.34 -12.80
N GLN A 77 26.97 -1.21 -12.91
CA GLN A 77 27.33 -0.39 -11.75
C GLN A 77 26.11 0.16 -10.99
N ARG A 78 25.09 0.67 -11.72
CA ARG A 78 23.86 1.18 -11.09
C ARG A 78 23.04 0.08 -10.43
N PHE A 79 22.95 -1.09 -11.06
CA PHE A 79 22.34 -2.28 -10.46
C PHE A 79 23.09 -2.72 -9.20
N ILE A 80 24.42 -2.82 -9.25
CA ILE A 80 25.25 -3.17 -8.08
C ILE A 80 25.11 -2.12 -6.98
N ALA A 81 25.00 -0.84 -7.31
CA ALA A 81 24.77 0.22 -6.34
C ALA A 81 23.40 0.09 -5.64
N LEU A 82 22.33 -0.15 -6.39
CA LEU A 82 20.99 -0.41 -5.85
C LEU A 82 20.96 -1.68 -4.99
N VAL A 83 21.63 -2.76 -5.43
CA VAL A 83 21.79 -4.01 -4.67
C VAL A 83 22.61 -3.79 -3.40
N ARG A 84 23.69 -3.01 -3.45
CA ARG A 84 24.51 -2.65 -2.27
C ARG A 84 23.74 -1.78 -1.27
N ALA A 85 22.84 -0.93 -1.76
CA ALA A 85 21.88 -0.20 -0.93
C ALA A 85 20.73 -1.09 -0.40
N MET A 86 20.78 -2.40 -0.68
CA MET A 86 19.75 -3.39 -0.37
C MET A 86 18.39 -3.13 -1.03
N GLN A 87 18.33 -2.27 -2.05
CA GLN A 87 17.11 -1.91 -2.80
C GLN A 87 16.81 -2.94 -3.90
N PHE A 88 16.67 -4.22 -3.54
CA PHE A 88 16.54 -5.33 -4.49
C PHE A 88 15.35 -5.20 -5.45
N ARG A 89 14.23 -4.61 -4.99
CA ARG A 89 13.04 -4.39 -5.83
C ARG A 89 13.31 -3.35 -6.91
N GLU A 90 13.89 -2.22 -6.53
CA GLU A 90 14.23 -1.14 -7.45
C GLU A 90 15.31 -1.59 -8.43
N ALA A 91 16.27 -2.38 -7.95
CA ALA A 91 17.29 -3.01 -8.77
C ALA A 91 16.66 -3.95 -9.84
N ASN A 92 15.72 -4.81 -9.45
CA ASN A 92 15.05 -5.72 -10.38
C ASN A 92 14.14 -4.98 -11.38
N PHE A 93 13.42 -3.95 -10.92
CA PHE A 93 12.59 -3.11 -11.81
C PHE A 93 13.46 -2.36 -12.83
N TYR A 94 14.55 -1.76 -12.35
CA TYR A 94 15.53 -1.05 -13.19
C TYR A 94 16.13 -2.00 -14.25
N LEU A 95 16.57 -3.18 -13.86
CA LEU A 95 17.10 -4.18 -14.79
C LEU A 95 16.09 -4.57 -15.89
N THR A 96 14.83 -4.73 -15.51
CA THR A 96 13.78 -5.18 -16.43
C THR A 96 13.45 -4.10 -17.46
N HIS A 97 13.58 -2.82 -17.08
CA HIS A 97 13.16 -1.68 -17.90
C HIS A 97 14.30 -0.77 -18.37
N VAL A 98 15.54 -1.19 -18.19
CA VAL A 98 16.75 -0.40 -18.50
C VAL A 98 16.72 0.18 -19.93
N LYS A 99 16.35 -0.64 -20.91
CA LYS A 99 16.24 -0.21 -22.32
C LYS A 99 15.20 0.90 -22.52
N ARG A 100 14.11 0.90 -21.75
CA ARG A 100 13.06 1.93 -21.82
C ARG A 100 13.53 3.23 -21.17
N PHE A 101 14.35 3.15 -20.12
CA PHE A 101 15.01 4.31 -19.56
C PHE A 101 16.01 4.92 -20.55
N ASP A 102 16.77 4.10 -21.28
CA ASP A 102 17.68 4.59 -22.32
C ASP A 102 16.93 5.25 -23.48
N GLU A 103 15.82 4.65 -23.94
CA GLU A 103 14.92 5.25 -24.95
C GLU A 103 14.34 6.59 -24.47
N LEU A 104 14.02 6.71 -23.18
CA LEU A 104 13.51 7.94 -22.58
C LEU A 104 14.57 9.05 -22.51
N VAL A 105 15.81 8.70 -22.18
CA VAL A 105 16.93 9.65 -22.14
C VAL A 105 17.35 10.07 -23.55
N ALA A 106 17.20 9.19 -24.54
CA ALA A 106 17.50 9.49 -25.94
C ALA A 106 16.39 10.29 -26.65
N ALA A 107 15.19 10.37 -26.09
CA ALA A 107 14.07 11.11 -26.67
C ALA A 107 14.35 12.62 -26.65
N THR A 108 14.25 13.25 -27.82
CA THR A 108 14.50 14.69 -27.99
C THR A 108 13.21 15.51 -28.04
N THR A 109 12.09 14.86 -28.33
CA THR A 109 10.77 15.50 -28.43
C THR A 109 9.77 14.86 -27.46
N GLU A 110 8.76 15.62 -27.04
CA GLU A 110 7.73 15.11 -26.13
C GLU A 110 6.99 13.88 -26.68
N HIS A 111 6.77 13.82 -28.00
CA HIS A 111 6.08 12.69 -28.62
C HIS A 111 6.89 11.40 -28.58
N GLU A 112 8.22 11.50 -28.68
CA GLU A 112 9.13 10.36 -28.54
C GLU A 112 9.14 9.79 -27.12
N MET A 113 8.82 10.60 -26.11
CA MET A 113 8.73 10.17 -24.70
C MET A 113 7.45 9.37 -24.40
N ASP A 114 6.36 9.59 -25.14
CA ASP A 114 5.06 8.99 -24.82
C ASP A 114 5.11 7.45 -24.86
N LYS A 115 5.82 6.86 -25.82
CA LYS A 115 5.93 5.40 -25.98
C LYS A 115 6.69 4.72 -24.82
N PRO A 116 7.93 5.13 -24.46
CA PRO A 116 8.63 4.53 -23.32
C PRO A 116 7.91 4.79 -21.99
N LEU A 117 7.35 6.00 -21.79
CA LEU A 117 6.58 6.31 -20.58
C LEU A 117 5.33 5.44 -20.46
N ARG A 118 4.58 5.25 -21.56
CA ARG A 118 3.41 4.37 -21.58
C ARG A 118 3.78 2.95 -21.17
N ALA A 119 4.87 2.41 -21.69
CA ALA A 119 5.33 1.06 -21.35
C ALA A 119 5.74 0.93 -19.87
N LEU A 120 6.44 1.94 -19.33
CA LEU A 120 6.85 1.97 -17.92
C LEU A 120 5.64 2.05 -16.99
N VAL A 121 4.67 2.92 -17.28
CA VAL A 121 3.42 3.04 -16.53
C VAL A 121 2.63 1.73 -16.56
N LYS A 122 2.49 1.13 -17.74
CA LYS A 122 1.79 -0.14 -17.92
C LYS A 122 2.40 -1.23 -17.04
N ALA A 123 3.73 -1.32 -17.04
CA ALA A 123 4.45 -2.30 -16.25
C ALA A 123 4.27 -2.09 -14.73
N GLN A 124 4.14 -0.85 -14.26
CA GLN A 124 3.85 -0.57 -12.85
C GLN A 124 2.41 -0.94 -12.48
N ILE A 125 1.43 -0.55 -13.29
CA ILE A 125 0.02 -0.89 -13.06
C ILE A 125 -0.18 -2.42 -13.06
N GLU A 126 0.33 -3.11 -14.08
CA GLU A 126 0.31 -4.59 -14.14
C GLU A 126 1.11 -5.22 -12.99
N GLY A 127 2.19 -4.58 -12.55
CA GLY A 127 2.98 -5.01 -11.41
C GLY A 127 2.17 -4.99 -10.13
N VAL A 128 1.44 -3.90 -9.85
CA VAL A 128 0.57 -3.76 -8.68
C VAL A 128 -0.59 -4.75 -8.74
N SER A 129 -1.30 -4.86 -9.87
CA SER A 129 -2.37 -5.85 -10.06
C SER A 129 -1.89 -7.27 -9.75
N LYS A 130 -0.71 -7.66 -10.26
CA LYS A 130 -0.13 -8.99 -9.98
C LYS A 130 0.19 -9.22 -8.50
N LEU A 131 0.54 -8.18 -7.74
CA LEU A 131 0.76 -8.31 -6.29
C LEU A 131 -0.56 -8.58 -5.55
N ILE A 132 -1.65 -7.92 -5.96
CA ILE A 132 -2.99 -8.12 -5.41
C ILE A 132 -3.54 -9.49 -5.80
N ASP A 133 -3.44 -9.86 -7.08
CA ASP A 133 -3.84 -11.18 -7.58
C ASP A 133 -3.05 -12.31 -6.91
N GLY A 134 -1.75 -12.07 -6.64
CA GLY A 134 -0.90 -12.97 -5.87
C GLY A 134 -1.41 -13.19 -4.45
N GLY A 135 -1.90 -12.15 -3.78
CA GLY A 135 -2.54 -12.27 -2.47
C GLY A 135 -3.85 -13.06 -2.51
N LYS A 136 -4.70 -12.78 -3.50
CA LYS A 136 -5.98 -13.49 -3.69
C LYS A 136 -5.77 -14.98 -3.95
N THR A 137 -4.82 -15.32 -4.84
CA THR A 137 -4.48 -16.72 -5.14
C THR A 137 -3.83 -17.41 -3.93
N PHE A 138 -2.98 -16.72 -3.19
CA PHE A 138 -2.40 -17.23 -1.95
C PHE A 138 -3.46 -17.58 -0.90
N ILE A 139 -4.44 -16.69 -0.66
CA ILE A 139 -5.54 -16.96 0.28
C ILE A 139 -6.37 -18.16 -0.20
N ALA A 140 -6.72 -18.21 -1.49
CA ALA A 140 -7.48 -19.32 -2.06
C ALA A 140 -6.77 -20.68 -1.93
N VAL A 141 -5.44 -20.72 -2.14
CA VAL A 141 -4.65 -21.94 -1.98
C VAL A 141 -4.55 -22.32 -0.49
N LYS A 142 -4.36 -21.34 0.39
CA LYS A 142 -4.35 -21.57 1.85
C LYS A 142 -5.69 -22.10 2.37
N ASP A 143 -6.82 -21.66 1.81
CA ASP A 143 -8.16 -22.17 2.14
C ASP A 143 -8.31 -23.66 1.79
N THR A 144 -7.62 -24.16 0.76
CA THR A 144 -7.72 -25.56 0.32
C THR A 144 -6.83 -26.53 1.10
N MET A 145 -5.95 -26.00 1.97
CA MET A 145 -4.96 -26.78 2.69
C MET A 145 -5.53 -27.54 3.88
N SER A 146 -4.90 -28.68 4.20
CA SER A 146 -5.35 -29.55 5.28
C SER A 146 -4.22 -29.82 6.24
N LEU A 147 -4.39 -29.41 7.49
CA LEU A 147 -3.48 -29.77 8.59
C LEU A 147 -3.29 -31.29 8.71
N GLY A 148 -4.27 -32.08 8.24
CA GLY A 148 -4.22 -33.54 8.23
C GLY A 148 -3.03 -34.08 7.42
N SER A 149 -2.67 -33.47 6.29
CA SER A 149 -1.53 -33.90 5.46
C SER A 149 -0.20 -33.79 6.22
N VAL A 150 -0.03 -32.68 6.96
CA VAL A 150 1.16 -32.40 7.77
C VAL A 150 1.21 -33.31 9.00
N VAL A 151 0.09 -33.50 9.70
CA VAL A 151 0.02 -34.40 10.86
C VAL A 151 0.35 -35.84 10.49
N VAL A 152 -0.22 -36.36 9.39
CA VAL A 152 0.07 -37.71 8.91
C VAL A 152 1.55 -37.85 8.56
N SER A 153 2.13 -36.87 7.87
CA SER A 153 3.55 -36.84 7.51
C SER A 153 4.46 -36.84 8.76
N THR A 154 4.10 -36.09 9.80
CA THR A 154 4.81 -36.08 11.08
C THR A 154 4.73 -37.43 11.78
N VAL A 155 3.57 -38.10 11.78
CA VAL A 155 3.43 -39.44 12.36
C VAL A 155 4.34 -40.44 11.63
N PHE A 156 4.38 -40.41 10.30
CA PHE A 156 5.30 -41.26 9.52
C PHE A 156 6.77 -40.97 9.84
N PHE A 157 7.14 -39.70 9.96
CA PHE A 157 8.52 -39.31 10.28
C PHE A 157 8.92 -39.72 11.71
N VAL A 158 8.04 -39.55 12.68
CA VAL A 158 8.24 -39.98 14.08
C VAL A 158 8.28 -41.50 14.19
N ALA A 159 7.44 -42.22 13.44
CA ALA A 159 7.48 -43.68 13.38
C ALA A 159 8.80 -44.18 12.80
N TYR A 160 9.33 -43.53 11.75
CA TYR A 160 10.67 -43.81 11.23
C TYR A 160 11.75 -43.54 12.29
N TRP A 161 11.66 -42.43 13.03
CA TRP A 161 12.60 -42.12 14.11
C TRP A 161 12.58 -43.19 15.21
N PHE A 162 11.39 -43.65 15.61
CA PHE A 162 11.21 -44.70 16.61
C PHE A 162 11.72 -46.06 16.10
N TYR A 163 11.50 -46.38 14.83
CA TYR A 163 12.09 -47.55 14.18
C TYR A 163 13.63 -47.49 14.22
N PHE A 164 14.21 -46.34 13.87
CA PHE A 164 15.66 -46.12 13.90
C PHE A 164 16.22 -46.25 15.33
N TRP A 165 15.50 -45.76 16.33
CA TRP A 165 15.82 -45.94 17.75
C TRP A 165 15.88 -47.42 18.13
N HIS A 166 14.88 -48.21 17.72
CA HIS A 166 14.84 -49.65 17.99
C HIS A 166 15.96 -50.43 17.31
N GLN A 167 16.51 -49.92 16.20
CA GLN A 167 17.69 -50.48 15.52
C GLN A 167 19.02 -50.05 16.16
N GLY A 168 18.99 -49.35 17.30
CA GLY A 168 20.18 -48.98 18.06
C GLY A 168 21.00 -47.87 17.42
N PHE A 169 20.40 -47.02 16.58
CA PHE A 169 21.07 -45.94 15.83
C PHE A 169 22.16 -46.40 14.85
N VAL A 170 22.16 -47.68 14.48
CA VAL A 170 23.08 -48.24 13.49
C VAL A 170 22.45 -48.09 12.10
N ILE A 171 23.01 -47.21 11.27
CA ILE A 171 22.50 -46.89 9.92
C ILE A 171 22.39 -48.15 9.04
N GLY A 172 23.37 -49.05 9.10
CA GLY A 172 23.35 -50.30 8.32
C GLY A 172 22.26 -51.31 8.71
N ASN A 173 21.62 -51.15 9.87
CA ASN A 173 20.52 -52.01 10.31
C ASN A 173 19.14 -51.52 9.84
N VAL A 174 19.09 -50.36 9.18
CA VAL A 174 17.86 -49.79 8.65
C VAL A 174 17.55 -50.42 7.30
N ASN A 175 16.31 -50.88 7.13
CA ASN A 175 15.87 -51.40 5.85
C ASN A 175 15.73 -50.25 4.84
N SER A 176 16.44 -50.34 3.70
CA SER A 176 16.41 -49.33 2.64
C SER A 176 15.00 -49.08 2.08
N LYS A 177 14.12 -50.08 2.14
CA LYS A 177 12.71 -49.96 1.73
C LYS A 177 11.92 -48.92 2.53
N VAL A 178 12.34 -48.62 3.76
CA VAL A 178 11.72 -47.56 4.58
C VAL A 178 12.03 -46.19 3.97
N HIS A 179 13.24 -45.99 3.45
CA HIS A 179 13.61 -44.76 2.75
C HIS A 179 12.87 -44.62 1.42
N ASP A 180 12.71 -45.70 0.66
CA ASP A 180 11.90 -45.71 -0.58
C ASP A 180 10.45 -45.26 -0.30
N ALA A 181 9.84 -45.76 0.77
CA ALA A 181 8.48 -45.38 1.16
C ALA A 181 8.38 -43.90 1.57
N LEU A 182 9.34 -43.40 2.37
CA LEU A 182 9.39 -42.00 2.78
C LEU A 182 9.65 -41.04 1.60
N ALA A 183 10.44 -41.48 0.61
CA ALA A 183 10.76 -40.71 -0.60
C ALA A 183 9.52 -40.44 -1.48
N ILE A 184 8.49 -41.28 -1.38
CA ILE A 184 7.24 -41.17 -2.13
C ILE A 184 6.19 -40.44 -1.29
N VAL A 185 5.98 -40.89 -0.04
CA VAL A 185 4.85 -40.43 0.79
C VAL A 185 5.04 -38.98 1.24
N LEU A 186 6.21 -38.60 1.74
CA LEU A 186 6.41 -37.27 2.32
C LEU A 186 6.33 -36.15 1.26
N PRO A 187 7.03 -36.23 0.11
CA PRO A 187 6.94 -35.18 -0.89
C PRO A 187 5.54 -35.06 -1.49
N LEU A 188 4.85 -36.19 -1.71
CA LEU A 188 3.50 -36.18 -2.28
C LEU A 188 2.48 -35.53 -1.34
N LEU A 189 2.57 -35.76 -0.03
CA LEU A 189 1.65 -35.19 0.96
C LEU A 189 1.93 -33.72 1.27
N LEU A 190 3.18 -33.26 1.14
CA LEU A 190 3.61 -31.95 1.63
C LEU A 190 3.93 -30.93 0.54
N THR A 191 3.84 -31.27 -0.75
CA THR A 191 4.21 -30.34 -1.83
C THR A 191 3.39 -29.04 -1.80
N GLU A 192 2.08 -29.14 -1.56
CA GLU A 192 1.20 -27.96 -1.47
C GLU A 192 1.55 -27.11 -0.25
N GLU A 193 1.61 -27.72 0.94
CA GLU A 193 1.95 -27.04 2.21
C GLU A 193 3.33 -26.38 2.17
N LEU A 194 4.28 -27.02 1.47
CA LEU A 194 5.60 -26.47 1.21
C LEU A 194 5.51 -25.25 0.29
N ALA A 195 4.67 -25.26 -0.75
CA ALA A 195 4.48 -24.12 -1.64
C ALA A 195 3.95 -22.90 -0.88
N VAL A 196 2.95 -23.07 0.00
CA VAL A 196 2.42 -21.96 0.81
C VAL A 196 3.38 -21.54 1.91
N GLY A 197 4.10 -22.47 2.53
CA GLY A 197 5.16 -22.12 3.47
C GLY A 197 6.25 -21.26 2.81
N LEU A 198 6.67 -21.61 1.59
CA LEU A 198 7.66 -20.86 0.82
C LEU A 198 7.13 -19.50 0.38
N SER A 199 5.89 -19.40 -0.09
CA SER A 199 5.30 -18.12 -0.49
C SER A 199 5.12 -17.19 0.70
N GLN A 200 4.71 -17.71 1.86
CA GLN A 200 4.64 -16.97 3.12
C GLN A 200 6.03 -16.51 3.60
N GLY A 201 7.04 -17.38 3.54
CA GLY A 201 8.42 -17.02 3.87
C GLY A 201 8.98 -15.94 2.93
N LEU A 202 8.70 -16.06 1.64
CA LEU A 202 9.10 -15.07 0.64
C LEU A 202 8.35 -13.74 0.81
N LEU A 203 7.07 -13.78 1.16
CA LEU A 203 6.27 -12.61 1.51
C LEU A 203 6.85 -11.89 2.73
N TRP A 204 7.19 -12.62 3.79
CA TRP A 204 7.90 -12.06 4.94
C TRP A 204 9.22 -11.45 4.55
N CYS A 205 10.01 -12.12 3.72
CA CYS A 205 11.26 -11.55 3.24
C CYS A 205 11.05 -10.30 2.37
N HIS A 206 10.03 -10.29 1.52
CA HIS A 206 9.68 -9.14 0.71
C HIS A 206 9.44 -7.92 1.59
N TRP A 207 8.60 -8.06 2.62
CA TRP A 207 8.22 -6.96 3.50
C TRP A 207 9.27 -6.64 4.57
N LEU A 208 10.01 -7.62 5.08
CA LEU A 208 11.14 -7.40 6.01
C LEU A 208 12.28 -6.65 5.33
N LEU A 209 12.64 -7.04 4.10
CA LEU A 209 13.63 -6.29 3.31
C LEU A 209 13.12 -4.89 3.01
N TYR A 210 11.83 -4.74 2.68
CA TYR A 210 11.21 -3.45 2.44
C TYR A 210 11.26 -2.52 3.68
N THR A 211 10.93 -3.03 4.87
CA THR A 211 11.06 -2.24 6.11
C THR A 211 12.52 -1.89 6.42
N ARG A 212 13.45 -2.84 6.19
CA ARG A 212 14.87 -2.64 6.46
C ARG A 212 15.52 -1.64 5.51
N THR A 213 15.11 -1.61 4.25
CA THR A 213 15.62 -0.62 3.29
C THR A 213 15.26 0.79 3.69
N HIS A 214 14.04 1.02 4.20
CA HIS A 214 13.61 2.34 4.66
C HIS A 214 14.38 2.78 5.92
N ASP A 215 14.58 1.87 6.88
CA ASP A 215 15.41 2.12 8.07
C ASP A 215 16.88 2.42 7.72
N VAL A 216 17.47 1.71 6.75
CA VAL A 216 18.87 1.92 6.34
C VAL A 216 19.04 3.18 5.49
N THR A 217 18.07 3.53 4.64
CA THR A 217 18.09 4.81 3.93
C THR A 217 17.99 6.00 4.88
N ALA A 218 17.27 5.89 6.01
CA ALA A 218 17.27 6.91 7.06
C ALA A 218 18.66 7.12 7.70
N ILE A 219 19.47 6.06 7.76
CA ILE A 219 20.82 6.08 8.35
C ILE A 219 21.89 6.49 7.31
N HIS A 220 21.69 6.16 6.02
CA HIS A 220 22.68 6.37 4.95
C HIS A 220 22.41 7.59 4.06
N THR A 221 21.27 8.27 4.19
CA THR A 221 21.19 9.66 3.72
C THR A 221 22.12 10.49 4.57
N ARG A 222 23.32 10.75 4.02
CA ARG A 222 24.33 11.73 4.42
C ARG A 222 23.70 12.82 5.29
N PRO A 223 24.27 13.15 6.47
CA PRO A 223 23.63 14.02 7.46
C PRO A 223 23.15 15.29 6.75
N SER A 224 21.84 15.37 6.52
CA SER A 224 21.23 16.58 6.03
C SER A 224 21.49 17.61 7.12
N THR A 225 22.01 18.77 6.73
CA THR A 225 22.39 19.84 7.65
C THR A 225 21.22 20.41 8.47
N SER A 226 19.99 19.92 8.27
CA SER A 226 18.83 20.27 9.09
C SER A 226 18.25 19.04 9.84
N PRO A 227 18.17 19.08 11.18
CA PRO A 227 17.53 18.03 11.98
C PRO A 227 16.04 17.84 11.63
N HIS A 228 15.39 18.85 11.03
CA HIS A 228 13.98 18.79 10.61
C HIS A 228 13.72 17.85 9.41
N ARG A 229 14.69 17.67 8.50
CA ARG A 229 14.49 16.77 7.36
C ARG A 229 14.46 15.30 7.79
N ALA A 230 15.25 14.94 8.80
CA ALA A 230 15.27 13.61 9.39
C ALA A 230 13.93 13.29 10.08
N THR A 231 13.37 14.22 10.85
CA THR A 231 12.10 14.00 11.56
C THR A 231 10.91 13.80 10.62
N LEU A 232 10.87 14.53 9.48
CA LEU A 232 9.81 14.36 8.48
C LEU A 232 9.86 13.02 7.76
N GLN A 233 11.07 12.58 7.42
CA GLN A 233 11.26 11.25 6.83
C GLN A 233 10.82 10.14 7.79
N THR A 234 11.09 10.31 9.09
CA THR A 234 10.63 9.35 10.11
C THR A 234 9.11 9.21 10.13
N GLN A 235 8.35 10.31 10.08
CA GLN A 235 6.87 10.25 10.14
C GLN A 235 6.24 9.62 8.88
N LYS A 236 6.80 9.92 7.70
CA LYS A 236 6.41 9.24 6.46
C LYS A 236 6.69 7.73 6.55
N MET A 237 7.86 7.35 7.07
CA MET A 237 8.23 5.95 7.25
C MET A 237 7.31 5.21 8.24
N VAL A 238 6.82 5.88 9.30
CA VAL A 238 5.86 5.28 10.24
C VAL A 238 4.55 4.92 9.52
N PHE A 239 4.03 5.83 8.70
CA PHE A 239 2.85 5.58 7.87
C PHE A 239 3.09 4.43 6.89
N ASP A 240 4.19 4.51 6.12
CA ASP A 240 4.53 3.50 5.11
C ASP A 240 4.70 2.12 5.73
N ARG A 241 5.35 2.03 6.91
CA ARG A 241 5.52 0.77 7.65
C ARG A 241 4.19 0.16 8.06
N ARG A 242 3.21 0.96 8.46
CA ARG A 242 1.88 0.48 8.88
C ARG A 242 1.07 -0.04 7.71
N VAL A 243 0.98 0.72 6.61
CA VAL A 243 0.30 0.23 5.39
C VAL A 243 1.00 -1.03 4.86
N SER A 244 2.34 -1.05 4.90
CA SER A 244 3.12 -2.23 4.50
C SER A 244 2.84 -3.46 5.36
N HIS A 245 2.69 -3.28 6.68
CA HIS A 245 2.32 -4.37 7.58
C HIS A 245 0.91 -4.90 7.29
N GLN A 246 -0.01 -4.02 6.93
CA GLN A 246 -1.36 -4.39 6.52
C GLN A 246 -1.34 -5.13 5.18
N CYS A 247 -0.63 -4.63 4.15
CA CYS A 247 -0.40 -5.33 2.89
C CYS A 247 0.22 -6.73 3.12
N LEU A 248 1.15 -6.83 4.08
CA LEU A 248 1.72 -8.11 4.48
C LEU A 248 0.67 -9.04 5.11
N GLY A 249 -0.14 -8.52 6.04
CA GLY A 249 -1.18 -9.27 6.74
C GLY A 249 -2.22 -9.87 5.79
N VAL A 250 -2.58 -9.14 4.74
CA VAL A 250 -3.52 -9.58 3.69
C VAL A 250 -2.86 -10.42 2.59
N GLY A 251 -1.55 -10.69 2.66
CA GLY A 251 -0.87 -11.55 1.69
C GLY A 251 -0.48 -10.87 0.36
N VAL A 252 -0.59 -9.54 0.26
CA VAL A 252 -0.27 -8.82 -0.97
C VAL A 252 1.22 -8.94 -1.31
N GLY A 253 1.48 -9.43 -2.53
CA GLY A 253 2.82 -9.73 -3.03
C GLY A 253 3.29 -11.17 -2.79
N ALA A 254 2.42 -12.05 -2.30
CA ALA A 254 2.68 -13.47 -2.30
C ALA A 254 2.84 -13.97 -3.75
N LYS A 255 3.89 -14.76 -3.98
CA LYS A 255 4.16 -15.35 -5.28
C LYS A 255 3.82 -16.83 -5.26
N ASP A 256 3.33 -17.33 -6.39
CA ASP A 256 3.18 -18.76 -6.59
C ASP A 256 4.55 -19.46 -6.51
N MET A 257 4.68 -20.40 -5.58
CA MET A 257 5.89 -21.18 -5.33
C MET A 257 5.69 -22.66 -5.66
N THR A 258 4.59 -23.04 -6.33
CA THR A 258 4.33 -24.43 -6.75
C THR A 258 5.51 -25.03 -7.51
N GLY A 259 6.06 -24.32 -8.50
CA GLY A 259 7.24 -24.80 -9.25
C GLY A 259 8.50 -25.01 -8.40
N LEU A 260 8.76 -24.12 -7.43
CA LEU A 260 9.90 -24.27 -6.52
C LEU A 260 9.66 -25.40 -5.50
N SER A 261 8.43 -25.53 -5.00
CA SER A 261 8.05 -26.61 -4.09
C SER A 261 8.21 -27.98 -4.75
N ALA A 262 7.83 -28.11 -6.03
CA ALA A 262 8.03 -29.32 -6.81
C ALA A 262 9.52 -29.64 -7.01
N LEU A 263 10.34 -28.61 -7.24
CA LEU A 263 11.80 -28.78 -7.31
C LEU A 263 12.38 -29.25 -5.98
N ILE A 264 11.99 -28.63 -4.86
CA ILE A 264 12.44 -29.04 -3.52
C ILE A 264 11.94 -30.45 -3.20
N ALA A 265 10.69 -30.77 -3.50
CA ALA A 265 10.11 -32.10 -3.33
C ALA A 265 10.89 -33.16 -4.14
N SER A 266 11.24 -32.86 -5.39
CA SER A 266 12.04 -33.76 -6.23
C SER A 266 13.46 -33.97 -5.69
N LEU A 267 14.10 -32.90 -5.20
CA LEU A 267 15.40 -32.97 -4.54
C LEU A 267 15.30 -33.79 -3.23
N TRP A 268 14.20 -33.63 -2.51
CA TRP A 268 13.94 -34.34 -1.27
C TRP A 268 13.78 -35.85 -1.49
N THR A 269 13.03 -36.27 -2.52
CA THR A 269 12.96 -37.66 -2.98
C THR A 269 14.37 -38.19 -3.30
N PHE A 270 15.17 -37.43 -4.04
CA PHE A 270 16.54 -37.82 -4.36
C PHE A 270 17.42 -38.00 -3.12
N CYS A 271 17.28 -37.13 -2.11
CA CYS A 271 17.99 -37.27 -0.84
C CYS A 271 17.60 -38.56 -0.09
N PHE A 272 16.34 -38.97 -0.10
CA PHE A 272 15.93 -40.25 0.50
C PHE A 272 16.51 -41.47 -0.24
N LEU A 273 16.62 -41.40 -1.57
CA LEU A 273 17.31 -42.45 -2.35
C LEU A 273 18.79 -42.55 -1.98
N ILE A 274 19.47 -41.41 -1.76
CA ILE A 274 20.84 -41.38 -1.25
C ILE A 274 20.92 -42.03 0.14
N GLN A 275 19.96 -41.75 1.04
CA GLN A 275 19.92 -42.39 2.36
C GLN A 275 19.74 -43.91 2.26
N GLY A 276 18.85 -44.38 1.39
CA GLY A 276 18.67 -45.81 1.10
C GLY A 276 19.97 -46.46 0.61
N TYR A 277 20.67 -45.80 -0.32
CA TYR A 277 21.99 -46.25 -0.79
C TYR A 277 23.03 -46.31 0.34
N ILE A 278 23.12 -45.28 1.19
CA ILE A 278 24.05 -45.27 2.32
C ILE A 278 23.76 -46.43 3.28
N ALA A 279 22.49 -46.68 3.60
CA ALA A 279 22.09 -47.80 4.47
C ALA A 279 22.52 -49.15 3.89
N GLU A 280 22.31 -49.38 2.58
CA GLU A 280 22.71 -50.62 1.90
C GLU A 280 24.23 -50.80 1.86
N VAL A 281 24.98 -49.74 1.56
CA VAL A 281 26.45 -49.82 1.49
C VAL A 281 27.06 -50.06 2.86
N GLN A 282 26.56 -49.40 3.90
CA GLN A 282 27.06 -49.58 5.27
C GLN A 282 26.72 -50.95 5.88
N HIS A 283 25.72 -51.65 5.34
CA HIS A 283 25.45 -53.05 5.68
C HIS A 283 26.54 -54.00 5.14
N ILE A 284 27.20 -53.64 4.03
CA ILE A 284 28.14 -54.52 3.31
C ILE A 284 29.60 -54.13 3.59
N GLN A 285 29.90 -52.85 3.79
CA GLN A 285 31.26 -52.31 3.97
C GLN A 285 31.31 -51.28 5.09
N PRO A 286 32.48 -51.12 5.76
CA PRO A 286 32.65 -50.07 6.77
C PRO A 286 32.45 -48.67 6.15
N ALA A 287 31.73 -47.82 6.87
CA ALA A 287 31.31 -46.50 6.41
C ALA A 287 32.48 -45.61 5.98
N ASN A 288 32.39 -45.02 4.78
CA ASN A 288 33.27 -43.93 4.37
C ASN A 288 33.00 -42.69 5.25
N ALA A 289 34.04 -41.89 5.53
CA ALA A 289 33.99 -40.76 6.47
C ALA A 289 32.89 -39.71 6.17
N TRP A 290 32.43 -39.62 4.92
CA TRP A 290 31.38 -38.69 4.51
C TRP A 290 29.95 -39.26 4.63
N MET A 291 29.76 -40.57 4.67
CA MET A 291 28.43 -41.19 4.58
C MET A 291 27.57 -40.92 5.82
N THR A 292 28.14 -41.08 7.01
CA THR A 292 27.45 -40.83 8.29
C THR A 292 27.00 -39.37 8.45
N PRO A 293 27.86 -38.34 8.23
CA PRO A 293 27.41 -36.95 8.34
C PRO A 293 26.37 -36.58 7.27
N THR A 294 26.51 -37.09 6.03
CA THR A 294 25.51 -36.86 4.97
C THR A 294 24.15 -37.47 5.31
N TYR A 295 24.12 -38.69 5.85
CA TYR A 295 22.89 -39.35 6.27
C TYR A 295 22.12 -38.51 7.30
N TRP A 296 22.82 -38.08 8.36
CA TRP A 296 22.22 -37.26 9.43
C TRP A 296 21.80 -35.88 8.94
N PHE A 297 22.58 -35.25 8.07
CA PHE A 297 22.19 -33.99 7.45
C PHE A 297 20.84 -34.12 6.73
N ILE A 298 20.63 -35.19 5.97
CA ILE A 298 19.37 -35.42 5.25
C ILE A 298 18.21 -35.71 6.22
N VAL A 299 18.44 -36.46 7.31
CA VAL A 299 17.40 -36.69 8.34
C VAL A 299 16.98 -35.36 8.98
N VAL A 300 17.95 -34.54 9.40
CA VAL A 300 17.69 -33.23 10.02
C VAL A 300 17.00 -32.29 9.02
N TYR A 301 17.44 -32.26 7.77
CA TYR A 301 16.81 -31.48 6.70
C TYR A 301 15.35 -31.88 6.49
N SER A 302 15.06 -33.19 6.47
CA SER A 302 13.71 -33.72 6.31
C SER A 302 12.79 -33.35 7.48
N GLY A 303 13.28 -33.47 8.72
CA GLY A 303 12.54 -33.01 9.90
C GLY A 303 12.30 -31.50 9.88
N GLY A 304 13.27 -30.73 9.40
CA GLY A 304 13.15 -29.30 9.16
C GLY A 304 12.06 -28.95 8.14
N LEU A 305 12.00 -29.66 7.01
CA LEU A 305 10.95 -29.47 5.99
C LEU A 305 9.56 -29.81 6.51
N VAL A 306 9.39 -30.94 7.22
CA VAL A 306 8.11 -31.30 7.84
C VAL A 306 7.67 -30.23 8.84
N THR A 307 8.60 -29.77 9.68
CA THR A 307 8.33 -28.68 10.65
C THR A 307 7.96 -27.38 9.93
N PHE A 308 8.63 -27.06 8.82
CA PHE A 308 8.35 -25.88 8.01
C PHE A 308 6.95 -25.91 7.39
N CYS A 309 6.44 -27.10 7.03
CA CYS A 309 5.08 -27.24 6.50
C CYS A 309 3.97 -26.94 7.54
N TYR A 310 4.29 -26.82 8.83
CA TYR A 310 3.34 -26.31 9.82
C TYR A 310 3.21 -24.77 9.81
N LEU A 311 4.17 -24.07 9.22
CA LEU A 311 4.23 -22.61 9.23
C LEU A 311 2.91 -21.94 8.77
N PRO A 312 2.25 -22.38 7.68
CA PRO A 312 1.00 -21.75 7.22
C PRO A 312 -0.15 -21.79 8.24
N PHE A 313 -0.18 -22.80 9.11
CA PHE A 313 -1.25 -23.04 10.08
C PHE A 313 -1.10 -22.27 11.39
N PHE A 314 0.12 -21.88 11.74
CA PHE A 314 0.39 -21.06 12.93
C PHE A 314 0.24 -19.55 12.68
N ILE A 315 0.01 -19.17 11.43
CA ILE A 315 -0.20 -17.79 11.00
C ILE A 315 -1.70 -17.57 10.83
N GLN A 316 -2.17 -16.34 11.08
CA GLN A 316 -3.56 -15.86 11.00
C GLN A 316 -4.46 -16.73 10.12
N SER A 317 -5.59 -17.19 10.65
CA SER A 317 -6.53 -18.08 9.94
C SER A 317 -6.93 -17.51 8.59
N SER A 318 -7.09 -18.39 7.60
CA SER A 318 -7.40 -17.97 6.23
C SER A 318 -8.72 -17.18 6.12
N GLU A 319 -9.75 -17.56 6.88
CA GLU A 319 -11.02 -16.82 6.96
C GLU A 319 -10.84 -15.38 7.44
N ALA A 320 -10.12 -15.18 8.55
CA ALA A 320 -9.80 -13.84 9.05
C ALA A 320 -8.94 -13.04 8.05
N GLN A 321 -8.00 -13.68 7.35
CA GLN A 321 -7.21 -13.01 6.31
C GLN A 321 -8.07 -12.61 5.11
N LYS A 322 -9.04 -13.43 4.73
CA LYS A 322 -9.97 -13.15 3.62
C LYS A 322 -10.90 -11.99 3.93
N GLU A 323 -11.48 -11.95 5.13
CA GLU A 323 -12.33 -10.83 5.56
C GLU A 323 -11.56 -9.51 5.57
N VAL A 324 -10.34 -9.52 6.14
CA VAL A 324 -9.47 -8.34 6.12
C VAL A 324 -9.08 -7.98 4.68
N PHE A 325 -8.73 -8.97 3.84
CA PHE A 325 -8.39 -8.74 2.43
C PHE A 325 -9.53 -8.10 1.67
N GLU A 326 -10.77 -8.60 1.77
CA GLU A 326 -11.93 -8.03 1.09
C GLU A 326 -12.17 -6.58 1.52
N SER A 327 -11.91 -6.26 2.79
CA SER A 327 -12.08 -4.90 3.31
C SER A 327 -10.97 -3.92 2.87
N VAL A 328 -9.76 -4.40 2.58
CA VAL A 328 -8.55 -3.56 2.50
C VAL A 328 -7.80 -3.66 1.16
N ALA A 329 -8.07 -4.68 0.34
CA ALA A 329 -7.29 -4.92 -0.88
C ALA A 329 -7.24 -3.71 -1.81
N THR A 330 -8.36 -2.99 -1.95
CA THR A 330 -8.49 -1.81 -2.82
C THR A 330 -7.75 -0.58 -2.27
N SER A 331 -7.66 -0.43 -0.94
CA SER A 331 -6.82 0.60 -0.31
C SER A 331 -5.34 0.26 -0.40
N CYS A 332 -4.97 -1.02 -0.22
CA CYS A 332 -3.62 -1.52 -0.49
C CYS A 332 -3.20 -1.32 -1.96
N GLU A 333 -4.08 -1.59 -2.92
CA GLU A 333 -3.85 -1.36 -4.34
C GLU A 333 -3.59 0.12 -4.63
N SER A 334 -4.47 1.00 -4.13
CA SER A 334 -4.34 2.45 -4.30
C SER A 334 -3.05 2.99 -3.68
N TYR A 335 -2.66 2.48 -2.50
CA TYR A 335 -1.38 2.81 -1.86
C TYR A 335 -0.18 2.33 -2.67
N LEU A 336 -0.15 1.07 -3.08
CA LEU A 336 0.95 0.50 -3.86
C LEU A 336 1.12 1.22 -5.19
N LEU A 337 0.01 1.56 -5.85
CA LEU A 337 0.01 2.37 -7.07
C LEU A 337 0.62 3.75 -6.82
N LEU A 338 0.15 4.48 -5.80
CA LEU A 338 0.69 5.79 -5.42
C LEU A 338 2.20 5.72 -5.17
N GLN A 339 2.64 4.69 -4.46
CA GLN A 339 4.03 4.50 -4.09
C GLN A 339 4.90 4.14 -5.30
N HIS A 340 4.49 3.18 -6.12
CA HIS A 340 5.26 2.73 -7.29
C HIS A 340 5.36 3.84 -8.33
N LEU A 341 4.29 4.61 -8.53
CA LEU A 341 4.30 5.77 -9.41
C LEU A 341 5.17 6.91 -8.88
N SER A 342 5.18 7.16 -7.57
CA SER A 342 6.10 8.12 -6.94
C SER A 342 7.56 7.71 -7.15
N GLN A 343 7.89 6.43 -6.92
CA GLN A 343 9.24 5.90 -7.17
C GLN A 343 9.64 6.01 -8.64
N LEU A 344 8.74 5.70 -9.57
CA LEU A 344 9.00 5.84 -10.99
C LEU A 344 9.23 7.31 -11.38
N GLN A 345 8.42 8.23 -10.85
CA GLN A 345 8.58 9.67 -11.08
C GLN A 345 9.95 10.16 -10.59
N ASP A 346 10.34 9.77 -9.38
CA ASP A 346 11.63 10.16 -8.78
C ASP A 346 12.81 9.57 -9.57
N GLN A 347 12.70 8.33 -10.03
CA GLN A 347 13.70 7.70 -10.90
C GLN A 347 13.83 8.42 -12.26
N ILE A 348 12.71 8.80 -12.87
CA ILE A 348 12.71 9.56 -14.13
C ILE A 348 13.32 10.95 -13.92
N ALA A 349 12.95 11.62 -12.83
CA ALA A 349 13.49 12.92 -12.47
C ALA A 349 15.00 12.86 -12.27
N THR A 350 15.52 11.87 -11.54
CA THR A 350 16.98 11.70 -11.34
C THR A 350 17.73 11.36 -12.63
N LEU A 351 17.12 10.55 -13.51
CA LEU A 351 17.71 10.21 -14.82
C LEU A 351 17.86 11.43 -15.73
N LEU A 352 16.80 12.24 -15.83
CA LEU A 352 16.76 13.40 -16.72
C LEU A 352 17.58 14.60 -16.21
N THR A 353 17.75 14.73 -14.90
CA THR A 353 18.50 15.85 -14.29
C THR A 353 20.01 15.61 -14.15
N HIS A 354 20.51 14.45 -14.61
CA HIS A 354 21.91 14.03 -14.55
C HIS A 354 22.61 14.42 -13.22
N ASP A 355 22.44 13.59 -12.18
CA ASP A 355 23.15 13.71 -10.89
C ASP A 355 23.06 15.12 -10.24
N HIS A 356 21.83 15.61 -10.03
CA HIS A 356 21.52 16.80 -9.20
C HIS A 356 22.06 18.16 -9.70
N GLN A 357 22.56 18.27 -10.93
CA GLN A 357 23.14 19.52 -11.45
C GLN A 357 22.14 20.40 -12.23
N LEU A 358 21.08 19.82 -12.79
CA LEU A 358 20.08 20.55 -13.56
C LEU A 358 18.83 20.91 -12.71
N PRO A 359 18.18 22.07 -12.96
CA PRO A 359 16.95 22.45 -12.26
C PRO A 359 15.85 21.41 -12.45
N SER A 360 15.08 21.10 -11.39
CA SER A 360 13.90 20.21 -11.43
C SER A 360 12.88 20.60 -12.51
N ALA A 361 12.89 21.86 -12.95
CA ALA A 361 12.10 22.39 -14.05
C ALA A 361 12.26 21.63 -15.38
N VAL A 362 13.45 21.05 -15.65
CA VAL A 362 13.70 20.28 -16.87
C VAL A 362 12.95 18.94 -16.87
N ALA A 363 12.64 18.39 -15.69
CA ALA A 363 11.91 17.14 -15.54
C ALA A 363 10.39 17.31 -15.55
N TYR A 364 9.86 18.52 -15.30
CA TYR A 364 8.41 18.76 -15.21
C TYR A 364 7.62 18.37 -16.47
N PRO A 365 8.07 18.65 -17.71
CA PRO A 365 7.36 18.18 -18.91
C PRO A 365 7.21 16.66 -18.95
N ALA A 366 8.29 15.93 -18.64
CA ALA A 366 8.30 14.47 -18.58
C ALA A 366 7.36 13.93 -17.48
N ILE A 367 7.34 14.58 -16.31
CA ILE A 367 6.48 14.22 -15.18
C ILE A 367 5.00 14.45 -15.52
N ARG A 368 4.65 15.56 -16.18
CA ARG A 368 3.27 15.80 -16.62
C ARG A 368 2.82 14.74 -17.63
N ARG A 369 3.67 14.40 -18.60
CA ARG A 369 3.38 13.33 -19.57
C ARG A 369 3.23 11.97 -18.89
N LEU A 370 4.08 11.66 -17.92
CA LEU A 370 3.95 10.44 -17.11
C LEU A 370 2.56 10.37 -16.45
N ARG A 371 2.14 11.45 -15.76
CA ARG A 371 0.83 11.53 -15.09
C ARG A 371 -0.33 11.45 -16.07
N GLN A 372 -0.20 12.05 -17.26
CA GLN A 372 -1.18 11.88 -18.34
C GLN A 372 -1.26 10.41 -18.79
N GLN A 373 -0.14 9.74 -19.04
CA GLN A 373 -0.16 8.32 -19.44
C GLN A 373 -0.77 7.42 -18.34
N VAL A 374 -0.56 7.75 -17.07
CA VAL A 374 -1.24 7.07 -15.94
C VAL A 374 -2.75 7.26 -16.00
N ALA A 375 -3.22 8.50 -16.15
CA ALA A 375 -4.65 8.82 -16.29
C ALA A 375 -5.32 8.06 -17.46
N HIS A 376 -4.59 7.82 -18.55
CA HIS A 376 -5.11 7.10 -19.72
C HIS A 376 -5.10 5.57 -19.55
N GLN A 377 -4.23 5.03 -18.71
CA GLN A 377 -4.03 3.58 -18.57
C GLN A 377 -4.76 2.95 -17.39
N LEU A 378 -5.06 3.73 -16.35
CA LEU A 378 -5.84 3.24 -15.23
C LEU A 378 -7.24 2.85 -15.67
N ASP A 379 -7.79 1.79 -15.11
CA ASP A 379 -9.21 1.51 -15.27
C ASP A 379 -10.04 2.55 -14.52
N THR A 380 -11.30 2.71 -14.93
CA THR A 380 -12.20 3.70 -14.31
C THR A 380 -12.32 3.49 -12.80
N ASP A 381 -12.52 2.25 -12.36
CA ASP A 381 -12.69 1.93 -10.94
C ASP A 381 -11.40 2.18 -10.16
N ALA A 382 -10.24 1.84 -10.72
CA ALA A 382 -8.93 2.10 -10.11
C ALA A 382 -8.63 3.60 -10.02
N LEU A 383 -9.04 4.39 -11.03
CA LEU A 383 -8.89 5.84 -11.04
C LEU A 383 -9.75 6.52 -9.97
N VAL A 384 -11.01 6.10 -9.85
CA VAL A 384 -11.92 6.61 -8.82
C VAL A 384 -11.44 6.16 -7.43
N SER A 385 -11.02 4.91 -7.26
CA SER A 385 -10.41 4.39 -6.02
C SER A 385 -9.22 5.25 -5.62
N TYR A 386 -8.31 5.50 -6.56
CA TYR A 386 -7.15 6.36 -6.32
C TYR A 386 -7.57 7.77 -5.87
N ALA A 387 -8.56 8.38 -6.53
CA ALA A 387 -9.02 9.71 -6.19
C ALA A 387 -9.67 9.78 -4.78
N LEU A 388 -10.55 8.82 -4.46
CA LEU A 388 -11.15 8.67 -3.14
C LEU A 388 -10.10 8.39 -2.05
N TYR A 389 -9.11 7.55 -2.35
CA TYR A 389 -8.00 7.24 -1.45
C TYR A 389 -7.16 8.47 -1.13
N ILE A 390 -6.81 9.26 -2.14
CA ILE A 390 -6.09 10.53 -1.98
C ILE A 390 -6.91 11.54 -1.16
N MET A 391 -8.24 11.60 -1.35
CA MET A 391 -9.11 12.41 -0.47
C MET A 391 -9.05 11.94 0.97
N ALA A 392 -9.16 10.64 1.21
CA ALA A 392 -9.13 10.10 2.56
C ALA A 392 -7.79 10.37 3.25
N LEU A 393 -6.67 10.26 2.53
CA LEU A 393 -5.34 10.59 3.03
C LEU A 393 -5.16 12.04 3.47
N SER A 394 -6.03 12.96 3.02
CA SER A 394 -5.97 14.38 3.44
C SER A 394 -6.23 14.58 4.95
N THR A 395 -6.80 13.57 5.64
CA THR A 395 -6.98 13.60 7.10
C THR A 395 -5.73 13.23 7.89
N TYR A 396 -4.70 12.68 7.24
CA TYR A 396 -3.41 12.38 7.85
C TYR A 396 -2.39 13.50 7.61
N ASN A 397 -1.81 14.01 8.69
CA ASN A 397 -0.75 15.00 8.62
C ASN A 397 0.62 14.32 8.58
N PHE A 398 1.23 14.25 7.39
CA PHE A 398 2.55 13.65 7.18
C PHE A 398 3.70 14.42 7.86
N PHE A 399 3.50 15.68 8.27
CA PHE A 399 4.51 16.42 9.03
C PHE A 399 4.53 16.04 10.51
N THR A 400 3.36 15.81 11.10
CA THR A 400 3.23 15.51 12.54
C THR A 400 3.04 14.03 12.85
N GLY A 401 2.64 13.22 11.86
CA GLY A 401 2.31 11.80 12.04
C GLY A 401 0.96 11.57 12.72
N GLN A 402 0.07 12.56 12.68
CA GLN A 402 -1.20 12.57 13.40
C GLN A 402 -2.40 12.59 12.45
N VAL A 403 -3.51 12.02 12.92
CA VAL A 403 -4.83 12.13 12.32
C VAL A 403 -5.64 13.06 13.23
N GLY A 404 -5.90 14.28 12.76
CA GLY A 404 -6.34 15.36 13.65
C GLY A 404 -5.31 15.60 14.76
N ASP A 405 -5.73 15.51 16.02
CA ASP A 405 -4.87 15.69 17.19
C ASP A 405 -4.31 14.37 17.77
N VAL A 406 -4.62 13.23 17.14
CA VAL A 406 -4.31 11.90 17.66
C VAL A 406 -3.16 11.28 16.87
N ALA A 407 -2.15 10.76 17.56
CA ALA A 407 -1.06 10.04 16.91
C ALA A 407 -1.58 8.73 16.30
N LEU A 408 -1.05 8.37 15.13
CA LEU A 408 -1.44 7.13 14.44
C LEU A 408 -1.20 5.90 15.34
N ASP A 409 -0.16 5.94 16.18
CA ASP A 409 0.15 4.88 17.16
C ASP A 409 -0.92 4.65 18.22
N THR A 410 -1.62 5.70 18.62
CA THR A 410 -2.68 5.60 19.64
C THR A 410 -4.01 5.15 19.07
N LEU A 411 -4.26 5.31 17.77
CA LEU A 411 -5.47 4.80 17.11
C LEU A 411 -5.52 3.27 17.10
N THR A 412 -4.36 2.60 17.15
CA THR A 412 -4.24 1.13 17.10
C THR A 412 -4.34 0.43 18.47
N LEU A 413 -4.29 1.16 19.58
CA LEU A 413 -4.11 0.60 20.94
C LEU A 413 -5.39 0.52 21.78
N GLY A 414 -6.55 0.82 21.19
CA GLY A 414 -7.84 0.62 21.83
C GLY A 414 -8.58 1.93 22.07
N SER A 415 -9.67 2.08 21.35
CA SER A 415 -10.94 2.47 21.98
C SER A 415 -12.07 1.83 21.19
N SER A 416 -12.34 0.55 21.46
CA SER A 416 -13.65 -0.06 21.15
C SER A 416 -14.78 0.53 22.01
N ASP A 417 -14.44 1.31 23.05
CA ASP A 417 -15.39 1.85 24.04
C ASP A 417 -15.41 3.39 24.12
N ARG A 418 -14.81 4.09 23.15
CA ARG A 418 -15.23 5.48 22.93
C ARG A 418 -16.33 5.43 21.90
N GLU A 419 -17.58 5.46 22.39
CA GLU A 419 -18.64 6.13 21.63
C GLU A 419 -18.02 7.40 21.05
N PRO A 420 -18.11 7.62 19.73
CA PRO A 420 -17.62 8.86 19.17
C PRO A 420 -18.48 9.97 19.75
N ASN A 421 -17.98 10.63 20.80
CA ASN A 421 -18.41 11.96 21.22
C ASN A 421 -18.08 13.02 20.14
N HIS A 422 -18.10 12.63 18.86
CA HIS A 422 -17.97 13.44 17.67
C HIS A 422 -19.34 13.73 17.02
N ALA A 423 -20.45 13.29 17.63
CA ALA A 423 -21.81 13.72 17.27
C ALA A 423 -22.04 15.25 17.40
N ALA A 424 -21.04 16.04 17.81
CA ALA A 424 -21.18 17.47 18.10
C ALA A 424 -20.29 18.42 17.27
N THR A 425 -19.24 17.96 16.59
CA THR A 425 -18.31 18.87 15.91
C THR A 425 -18.74 19.09 14.46
N ALA A 426 -19.04 20.34 14.11
CA ALA A 426 -19.35 20.70 12.73
C ALA A 426 -18.13 20.56 11.83
N LEU A 427 -18.30 19.93 10.66
CA LEU A 427 -17.24 19.76 9.67
C LEU A 427 -17.13 21.00 8.79
N ASP A 428 -15.90 21.47 8.60
CA ASP A 428 -15.54 22.50 7.64
C ASP A 428 -15.32 21.88 6.24
N PRO A 429 -15.71 22.57 5.15
CA PRO A 429 -15.42 22.10 3.80
C PRO A 429 -13.90 22.11 3.58
N ILE A 430 -13.40 21.19 2.75
CA ILE A 430 -11.97 21.14 2.45
C ILE A 430 -11.53 22.44 1.78
N ASN A 431 -10.58 23.13 2.41
CA ASN A 431 -9.92 24.30 1.83
C ASN A 431 -8.72 23.87 0.98
N GLN A 432 -8.80 23.97 -0.34
CA GLN A 432 -7.71 23.51 -1.21
C GLN A 432 -6.46 24.38 -1.11
N ARG A 433 -6.65 25.68 -0.86
CA ARG A 433 -5.58 26.67 -0.87
C ARG A 433 -4.74 26.63 0.40
N MET A 434 -5.40 26.45 1.55
CA MET A 434 -4.77 26.43 2.87
C MET A 434 -4.23 25.04 3.24
N SER A 435 -4.70 23.98 2.58
CA SER A 435 -4.22 22.63 2.84
C SER A 435 -2.88 22.36 2.15
N TYR A 436 -1.86 21.98 2.92
CA TYR A 436 -0.59 21.50 2.39
C TYR A 436 -0.73 20.27 1.49
N TYR A 437 -1.81 19.50 1.66
CA TYR A 437 -2.05 18.31 0.85
C TYR A 437 -2.49 18.67 -0.58
N TRP A 438 -3.27 19.76 -0.74
CA TRP A 438 -3.90 20.13 -2.00
C TRP A 438 -3.22 21.31 -2.68
N GLY A 439 -2.67 22.26 -1.90
CA GLY A 439 -2.06 23.49 -2.42
C GLY A 439 -0.57 23.36 -2.73
N ALA A 440 0.12 22.38 -2.13
CA ALA A 440 1.57 22.31 -2.23
C ALA A 440 2.04 21.78 -3.60
N SER A 441 3.11 22.41 -4.10
CA SER A 441 3.71 22.09 -5.38
C SER A 441 4.98 21.26 -5.23
N LEU A 442 5.28 20.43 -6.24
CA LEU A 442 6.51 19.68 -6.33
C LEU A 442 7.72 20.63 -6.29
N GLY A 443 8.67 20.37 -5.39
CA GLY A 443 9.86 21.21 -5.16
C GLY A 443 9.63 22.40 -4.22
N GLU A 444 8.43 22.57 -3.66
CA GLU A 444 8.14 23.63 -2.69
C GLU A 444 8.83 23.37 -1.34
N VAL A 445 9.34 24.44 -0.73
CA VAL A 445 9.96 24.41 0.60
C VAL A 445 9.13 25.27 1.54
N VAL A 446 8.53 24.62 2.53
CA VAL A 446 7.74 25.27 3.60
C VAL A 446 8.61 25.40 4.85
N ALA A 447 8.18 26.17 5.85
CA ALA A 447 8.87 26.33 7.14
C ALA A 447 9.26 24.99 7.82
N GLY A 448 8.57 23.89 7.50
CA GLY A 448 8.89 22.54 7.97
C GLY A 448 9.94 21.78 7.15
N GLY A 449 10.25 22.20 5.92
CA GLY A 449 11.14 21.49 5.00
C GLY A 449 10.57 21.37 3.57
N ALA A 450 11.27 20.66 2.70
CA ALA A 450 10.79 20.36 1.34
C ALA A 450 9.59 19.40 1.41
N VAL A 451 8.48 19.77 0.76
CA VAL A 451 7.22 19.02 0.80
C VAL A 451 7.38 17.62 0.21
N ASP A 452 8.21 17.48 -0.83
CA ASP A 452 8.56 16.21 -1.49
C ASP A 452 9.17 15.18 -0.53
N GLY A 453 9.74 15.63 0.59
CA GLY A 453 10.29 14.75 1.62
C GLY A 453 9.23 14.15 2.54
N ALA A 454 8.09 14.80 2.71
CA ALA A 454 7.02 14.41 3.62
C ALA A 454 5.88 13.66 2.91
N PHE A 455 5.53 14.06 1.69
CA PHE A 455 4.43 13.45 0.93
C PHE A 455 4.92 12.51 -0.18
N PRO A 456 4.07 11.62 -0.68
CA PRO A 456 4.30 10.94 -1.95
C PRO A 456 4.41 11.96 -3.10
N THR A 457 5.49 11.93 -3.87
CA THR A 457 5.76 12.95 -4.90
C THR A 457 4.73 12.95 -6.03
N PHE A 458 4.01 11.84 -6.22
CA PHE A 458 2.97 11.69 -7.24
C PHE A 458 1.62 12.31 -6.83
N SER A 459 1.40 12.62 -5.54
CA SER A 459 0.19 13.35 -5.09
C SER A 459 0.35 14.86 -5.17
N LEU A 460 1.59 15.36 -5.15
CA LEU A 460 1.90 16.80 -5.20
C LEU A 460 1.59 17.40 -6.56
N ARG A 461 1.19 18.68 -6.59
CA ARG A 461 0.88 19.38 -7.85
C ARG A 461 2.15 19.61 -8.65
N VAL A 462 2.09 19.38 -9.97
CA VAL A 462 3.17 19.82 -10.86
C VAL A 462 2.98 21.31 -11.12
N PRO A 463 3.99 22.18 -10.88
CA PRO A 463 3.89 23.60 -11.23
C PRO A 463 3.46 23.77 -12.68
N PRO A 464 2.59 24.74 -13.04
CA PRO A 464 2.20 25.01 -14.43
C PRO A 464 3.39 25.52 -15.27
N PRO A 465 3.33 25.44 -16.62
CA PRO A 465 4.38 26.00 -17.45
C PRO A 465 4.40 27.53 -17.27
N THR A 466 5.57 28.16 -17.34
CA THR A 466 5.80 29.59 -17.02
C THR A 466 4.91 30.59 -17.76
N ASP A 467 4.19 30.18 -18.81
CA ASP A 467 3.27 31.02 -19.59
C ASP A 467 1.81 30.92 -19.14
N GLU A 468 1.46 29.96 -18.28
CA GLU A 468 0.14 29.83 -17.66
C GLU A 468 0.20 30.40 -16.23
N ALA A 469 0.03 31.72 -16.14
CA ALA A 469 -0.08 32.44 -14.87
C ALA A 469 -1.11 31.78 -13.95
N ASP A 470 -0.71 31.54 -12.69
CA ASP A 470 -1.52 31.15 -11.52
C ASP A 470 -2.89 30.58 -11.86
N ALA A 471 -2.95 29.28 -12.16
CA ALA A 471 -4.22 28.57 -12.17
C ALA A 471 -4.92 28.84 -10.83
N ILE A 472 -6.02 29.60 -10.87
CA ILE A 472 -6.73 30.04 -9.68
C ILE A 472 -7.17 28.78 -8.93
N ILE A 473 -6.49 28.50 -7.81
CA ILE A 473 -6.85 27.41 -6.92
C ILE A 473 -8.15 27.82 -6.24
N PRO A 474 -9.28 27.11 -6.46
CA PRO A 474 -10.51 27.44 -5.78
C PRO A 474 -10.31 27.30 -4.27
N ASP A 475 -10.83 28.23 -3.48
CA ASP A 475 -10.64 28.20 -2.02
C ASP A 475 -11.29 26.96 -1.39
N GLU A 476 -12.46 26.53 -1.88
CA GLU A 476 -13.21 25.36 -1.39
C GLU A 476 -13.20 24.22 -2.42
N MET A 477 -12.98 22.99 -1.94
CA MET A 477 -12.96 21.79 -2.78
C MET A 477 -14.38 21.32 -3.12
N THR A 478 -14.58 21.05 -4.39
CA THR A 478 -15.74 20.36 -4.93
C THR A 478 -15.28 19.05 -5.55
N LEU A 479 -16.23 18.15 -5.84
CA LEU A 479 -15.89 16.89 -6.51
C LEU A 479 -15.21 17.14 -7.86
N THR A 480 -15.67 18.15 -8.60
CA THR A 480 -15.13 18.54 -9.91
C THR A 480 -13.79 19.27 -9.83
N SER A 481 -13.54 20.05 -8.77
CA SER A 481 -12.28 20.79 -8.59
C SER A 481 -11.17 20.00 -7.91
N MET A 482 -11.45 18.78 -7.44
CA MET A 482 -10.46 17.91 -6.81
C MET A 482 -9.28 17.64 -7.75
N PRO A 483 -8.03 17.93 -7.35
CA PRO A 483 -6.86 17.58 -8.16
C PRO A 483 -6.59 16.07 -8.06
N VAL A 484 -6.42 15.42 -9.21
CA VAL A 484 -6.15 13.99 -9.32
C VAL A 484 -4.85 13.80 -10.10
N LEU A 485 -3.98 12.92 -9.58
CA LEU A 485 -2.60 12.73 -10.08
C LEU A 485 -1.78 14.03 -10.12
N GLY A 486 -2.19 15.05 -9.33
CA GLY A 486 -1.58 16.37 -9.22
C GLY A 486 -1.34 17.12 -10.54
N HIS A 487 -2.10 16.79 -11.60
CA HIS A 487 -2.00 17.44 -12.93
C HIS A 487 -3.37 17.76 -13.54
N GLN A 488 -4.37 16.90 -13.35
CA GLN A 488 -5.73 17.08 -13.89
C GLN A 488 -6.74 17.25 -12.76
N THR A 489 -7.89 17.86 -13.06
CA THR A 489 -9.03 17.82 -12.14
C THR A 489 -9.80 16.52 -12.31
N PHE A 490 -10.53 16.11 -11.28
CA PHE A 490 -11.42 14.96 -11.40
C PHE A 490 -12.50 15.20 -12.46
N HIS A 491 -12.95 16.44 -12.65
CA HIS A 491 -13.85 16.82 -13.76
C HIS A 491 -13.29 16.45 -15.14
N ASP A 492 -12.02 16.80 -15.41
CA ASP A 492 -11.37 16.50 -16.68
C ASP A 492 -11.34 14.99 -16.94
N LEU A 493 -11.10 14.21 -15.89
CA LEU A 493 -11.06 12.75 -15.96
C LEU A 493 -12.45 12.14 -16.17
N LEU A 494 -13.47 12.66 -15.48
CA LEU A 494 -14.86 12.23 -15.65
C LEU A 494 -15.34 12.49 -17.09
N ILE A 495 -15.01 13.66 -17.68
CA ILE A 495 -15.27 13.96 -19.09
C ILE A 495 -14.53 12.98 -20.00
N GLN A 496 -13.21 12.81 -19.80
CA GLN A 496 -12.38 11.93 -20.63
C GLN A 496 -12.90 10.48 -20.63
N ARG A 497 -13.48 10.03 -19.52
CA ARG A 497 -14.06 8.68 -19.35
C ARG A 497 -15.54 8.60 -19.65
N ASN A 498 -16.18 9.70 -20.05
CA ASN A 498 -17.62 9.80 -20.30
C ASN A 498 -18.47 9.27 -19.11
N LEU A 499 -18.03 9.59 -17.89
CA LEU A 499 -18.71 9.18 -16.66
C LEU A 499 -19.78 10.21 -16.31
N THR A 500 -21.03 9.78 -16.35
CA THR A 500 -22.21 10.64 -16.13
C THR A 500 -23.05 10.18 -14.94
N SER A 501 -22.72 9.04 -14.34
CA SER A 501 -23.45 8.47 -13.20
C SER A 501 -22.64 8.58 -11.91
N MET A 502 -23.33 8.95 -10.82
CA MET A 502 -22.75 8.92 -9.46
C MET A 502 -22.48 7.50 -8.96
N SER A 503 -23.12 6.48 -9.54
CA SER A 503 -22.89 5.08 -9.19
C SER A 503 -21.44 4.66 -9.38
N ALA A 504 -20.74 5.20 -10.38
CA ALA A 504 -19.32 4.95 -10.59
C ALA A 504 -18.43 5.39 -9.42
N ILE A 505 -18.94 6.26 -8.54
CA ILE A 505 -18.24 6.78 -7.37
C ILE A 505 -18.67 6.05 -6.10
N PHE A 506 -19.97 5.94 -5.83
CA PHE A 506 -20.44 5.34 -4.58
C PHE A 506 -20.52 3.81 -4.60
N ASP A 507 -20.53 3.15 -5.77
CA ASP A 507 -20.42 1.69 -5.90
C ASP A 507 -18.97 1.24 -6.14
N ASN A 508 -18.01 2.15 -5.97
CA ASN A 508 -16.61 1.86 -6.20
C ASN A 508 -16.09 0.85 -5.16
N PRO A 509 -15.22 -0.11 -5.54
CA PRO A 509 -14.70 -1.15 -4.63
C PRO A 509 -13.93 -0.63 -3.41
N LEU A 510 -13.49 0.62 -3.39
CA LEU A 510 -12.86 1.24 -2.23
C LEU A 510 -13.88 1.67 -1.15
N VAL A 511 -15.14 1.88 -1.54
CA VAL A 511 -16.22 2.29 -0.64
C VAL A 511 -16.75 1.05 0.08
N GLN A 512 -16.64 1.04 1.40
CA GLN A 512 -17.14 -0.07 2.23
C GLN A 512 -18.61 0.11 2.59
N GLU A 513 -18.95 1.32 3.00
CA GLU A 513 -20.30 1.71 3.37
C GLU A 513 -20.64 3.04 2.71
N LYS A 514 -21.90 3.21 2.34
CA LYS A 514 -22.41 4.45 1.78
C LYS A 514 -23.73 4.78 2.44
N LYS A 515 -23.93 6.06 2.73
CA LYS A 515 -25.16 6.60 3.29
C LYS A 515 -25.58 7.84 2.52
N ILE A 516 -26.89 8.08 2.49
CA ILE A 516 -27.47 9.27 1.90
C ILE A 516 -28.20 10.04 2.97
N TYR A 517 -28.06 11.36 2.94
CA TYR A 517 -28.55 12.25 3.97
C TYR A 517 -29.35 13.38 3.36
N MET A 518 -30.37 13.81 4.09
CA MET A 518 -31.21 14.96 3.74
C MET A 518 -31.39 15.87 4.95
N PRO A 519 -31.47 17.20 4.77
CA PRO A 519 -31.87 18.09 5.84
C PRO A 519 -33.33 17.83 6.26
N PRO A 520 -33.65 17.85 7.57
CA PRO A 520 -34.99 17.52 8.06
C PRO A 520 -36.09 18.52 7.67
N HIS A 521 -35.72 19.69 7.16
CA HIS A 521 -36.63 20.78 6.80
C HIS A 521 -36.38 21.31 5.38
N ASP A 522 -35.55 20.64 4.59
CA ASP A 522 -35.20 21.05 3.23
C ASP A 522 -34.99 19.83 2.32
N ASP A 523 -36.00 19.53 1.51
CA ASP A 523 -35.97 18.40 0.56
C ASP A 523 -35.16 18.73 -0.72
N THR A 524 -34.60 19.94 -0.82
CA THR A 524 -33.94 20.42 -2.04
C THR A 524 -32.44 20.15 -2.05
N LEU A 525 -31.87 19.63 -0.95
CA LEU A 525 -30.45 19.38 -0.82
C LEU A 525 -30.19 17.95 -0.33
N VAL A 526 -29.24 17.27 -0.96
CA VAL A 526 -28.87 15.90 -0.62
C VAL A 526 -27.37 15.85 -0.35
N ALA A 527 -26.95 15.01 0.58
CA ALA A 527 -25.54 14.68 0.79
C ALA A 527 -25.32 13.16 0.73
N ILE A 528 -24.18 12.73 0.20
CA ILE A 528 -23.74 11.33 0.20
C ILE A 528 -22.52 11.24 1.13
N GLY A 529 -22.56 10.32 2.08
CA GLY A 529 -21.40 9.91 2.87
C GLY A 529 -20.85 8.60 2.34
N LEU A 530 -19.54 8.52 2.12
CA LEU A 530 -18.80 7.33 1.73
C LEU A 530 -17.80 6.98 2.82
N GLU A 531 -17.80 5.72 3.25
CA GLU A 531 -16.82 5.18 4.18
C GLU A 531 -15.69 4.47 3.44
N VAL A 532 -14.45 4.89 3.72
CA VAL A 532 -13.23 4.30 3.16
C VAL A 532 -12.33 3.86 4.30
N LYS A 533 -11.95 2.58 4.29
CA LYS A 533 -11.00 2.02 5.26
C LYS A 533 -9.58 2.06 4.72
N ILE A 534 -8.78 2.97 5.28
CA ILE A 534 -7.37 3.14 4.93
C ILE A 534 -6.53 2.08 5.64
N MET A 535 -6.78 1.88 6.94
CA MET A 535 -6.16 0.82 7.74
C MET A 535 -7.19 0.10 8.61
N GLU A 536 -6.80 -1.05 9.18
CA GLU A 536 -7.65 -1.85 10.07
C GLU A 536 -8.36 -1.00 11.16
N HIS A 537 -7.65 -0.02 11.72
CA HIS A 537 -8.13 0.91 12.74
C HIS A 537 -8.11 2.37 12.26
N TYR A 538 -8.16 2.61 10.96
CA TYR A 538 -8.19 3.95 10.38
C TYR A 538 -9.22 4.02 9.26
N THR A 539 -10.42 4.44 9.64
CA THR A 539 -11.56 4.65 8.76
C THR A 539 -11.77 6.15 8.53
N VAL A 540 -12.13 6.50 7.29
CA VAL A 540 -12.36 7.88 6.88
C VAL A 540 -13.72 7.97 6.19
N SER A 541 -14.51 8.95 6.60
CA SER A 541 -15.78 9.30 5.96
C SER A 541 -15.61 10.51 5.07
N ILE A 542 -16.07 10.41 3.82
CA ILE A 542 -16.08 11.47 2.82
C ILE A 542 -17.53 11.87 2.57
N TYR A 543 -17.88 13.13 2.82
CA TYR A 543 -19.21 13.67 2.55
C TYR A 543 -19.17 14.57 1.33
N MET A 544 -20.06 14.31 0.38
CA MET A 544 -20.28 15.12 -0.82
C MET A 544 -21.67 15.71 -0.75
N VAL A 545 -21.78 17.04 -0.80
CA VAL A 545 -23.08 17.73 -0.84
C VAL A 545 -23.45 17.99 -2.30
N ALA A 546 -24.72 17.84 -2.65
CA ALA A 546 -25.25 18.17 -3.96
C ALA A 546 -25.26 19.68 -4.20
N GLU A 547 -25.16 20.10 -5.46
CA GLU A 547 -25.33 21.52 -5.83
C GLU A 547 -26.81 21.91 -5.80
N ARG A 548 -27.68 21.02 -6.32
CA ARG A 548 -29.13 21.21 -6.33
C ARG A 548 -29.87 19.88 -6.42
N GLY A 549 -30.85 19.65 -5.55
CA GLY A 549 -31.55 18.37 -5.48
C GLY A 549 -30.56 17.23 -5.25
N ALA A 550 -30.53 16.28 -6.19
CA ALA A 550 -29.60 15.14 -6.19
C ALA A 550 -28.53 15.23 -7.31
N THR A 551 -28.19 16.44 -7.78
CA THR A 551 -27.09 16.66 -8.75
C THR A 551 -25.78 16.94 -8.03
N PHE A 552 -24.76 16.12 -8.27
CA PHE A 552 -23.44 16.21 -7.64
C PHE A 552 -22.40 16.69 -8.64
N GLY A 553 -21.34 17.34 -8.16
CA GLY A 553 -20.23 17.80 -9.00
C GLY A 553 -19.57 19.07 -8.45
N ARG A 554 -20.33 20.17 -8.36
CA ARG A 554 -19.82 21.46 -7.83
C ARG A 554 -20.18 21.72 -6.38
N GLY A 555 -20.96 20.85 -5.76
CA GLY A 555 -21.16 20.91 -4.32
C GLY A 555 -19.89 20.55 -3.54
N ARG A 556 -19.87 20.94 -2.26
CA ARG A 556 -18.67 20.90 -1.41
C ARG A 556 -18.37 19.50 -0.89
N VAL A 557 -17.08 19.27 -0.65
CA VAL A 557 -16.57 18.01 -0.10
C VAL A 557 -16.03 18.23 1.30
N TYR A 558 -16.35 17.31 2.20
CA TYR A 558 -15.94 17.28 3.59
C TYR A 558 -15.34 15.90 3.89
N VAL A 559 -14.34 15.84 4.75
CA VAL A 559 -13.70 14.57 5.11
C VAL A 559 -13.41 14.56 6.62
N THR A 560 -13.60 13.41 7.25
CA THR A 560 -13.31 13.20 8.67
C THR A 560 -12.79 11.79 8.91
N ALA A 561 -11.85 11.63 9.84
CA ALA A 561 -11.30 10.34 10.23
C ALA A 561 -12.20 9.65 11.27
N ALA A 562 -13.37 9.22 10.83
CA ALA A 562 -14.34 8.46 11.61
C ALA A 562 -15.22 7.61 10.69
N ALA A 563 -15.90 6.62 11.26
CA ALA A 563 -16.98 5.89 10.58
C ALA A 563 -18.19 6.80 10.31
N LEU A 564 -19.07 6.39 9.41
CA LEU A 564 -20.25 7.16 9.03
C LEU A 564 -21.24 7.30 10.21
N SER A 565 -21.63 8.54 10.50
CA SER A 565 -22.65 8.86 11.53
C SER A 565 -24.06 8.86 10.91
N SER A 566 -25.09 8.67 11.72
CA SER A 566 -26.51 8.83 11.30
C SER A 566 -26.94 10.30 11.16
N MET A 567 -26.19 11.22 11.77
CA MET A 567 -26.42 12.66 11.70
C MET A 567 -25.08 13.37 11.50
N VAL A 568 -25.02 14.30 10.56
CA VAL A 568 -23.82 15.09 10.27
C VAL A 568 -24.13 16.58 10.23
N ARG A 569 -23.23 17.38 10.80
CA ARG A 569 -23.32 18.85 10.82
C ARG A 569 -22.23 19.40 9.92
N LEU A 570 -22.62 20.06 8.84
CA LEU A 570 -21.72 20.60 7.82
C LEU A 570 -21.83 22.12 7.80
N LYS A 571 -20.71 22.83 7.83
CA LYS A 571 -20.73 24.27 7.56
C LYS A 571 -20.82 24.52 6.06
N PRO A 572 -21.65 25.46 5.60
CA PRO A 572 -21.72 25.77 4.19
C PRO A 572 -20.40 26.38 3.70
N HIS A 573 -19.69 27.17 4.52
CA HIS A 573 -18.41 27.74 4.15
C HIS A 573 -17.43 27.68 5.32
N VAL A 574 -16.14 27.74 5.04
CA VAL A 574 -15.07 27.77 6.07
C VAL A 574 -15.28 28.92 7.08
N VAL A 575 -15.81 30.05 6.62
CA VAL A 575 -16.02 31.26 7.44
C VAL A 575 -17.45 31.35 8.00
N SER A 576 -18.33 30.39 7.67
CA SER A 576 -19.73 30.47 8.08
C SER A 576 -19.96 29.92 9.48
N GLU A 577 -20.74 30.65 10.28
CA GLU A 577 -21.21 30.21 11.59
C GLU A 577 -22.50 29.38 11.50
N THR A 578 -23.18 29.36 10.34
CA THR A 578 -24.42 28.60 10.17
C THR A 578 -24.12 27.13 9.91
N LEU A 579 -24.91 26.24 10.53
CA LEU A 579 -24.73 24.79 10.42
C LEU A 579 -25.86 24.18 9.61
N MET A 580 -25.51 23.41 8.59
CA MET A 580 -26.44 22.53 7.89
C MET A 580 -26.46 21.20 8.59
N VAL A 581 -27.64 20.78 9.03
CA VAL A 581 -27.86 19.49 9.68
C VAL A 581 -28.42 18.53 8.64
N PHE A 582 -27.74 17.40 8.46
CA PHE A 582 -28.14 16.33 7.57
C PHE A 582 -28.42 15.07 8.40
N VAL A 583 -29.55 14.43 8.13
CA VAL A 583 -29.99 13.20 8.80
C VAL A 583 -30.04 12.09 7.76
N GLU A 584 -29.60 10.90 8.16
CA GLU A 584 -29.61 9.70 7.33
C GLU A 584 -31.04 9.40 6.86
N VAL A 585 -31.18 9.12 5.56
CA VAL A 585 -32.45 8.68 4.97
C VAL A 585 -32.75 7.26 5.44
N ALA A 586 -34.02 6.98 5.74
CA ALA A 586 -34.47 5.66 6.16
C ALA A 586 -34.07 4.56 5.16
N GLU A 587 -33.67 3.40 5.68
CA GLU A 587 -33.10 2.28 4.90
C GLU A 587 -33.96 1.88 3.70
N GLU A 588 -35.29 1.86 3.87
CA GLU A 588 -36.28 1.53 2.84
C GLU A 588 -36.21 2.46 1.61
N ASP A 589 -35.85 3.72 1.80
CA ASP A 589 -35.80 4.76 0.77
C ASP A 589 -34.39 5.01 0.23
N GLN A 590 -33.34 4.47 0.87
CA GLN A 590 -31.95 4.73 0.48
C GLN A 590 -31.67 4.29 -0.97
N LEU A 591 -32.11 3.09 -1.35
CA LEU A 591 -31.91 2.57 -2.71
C LEU A 591 -32.53 3.48 -3.78
N ARG A 592 -33.75 3.99 -3.50
CA ARG A 592 -34.44 4.91 -4.38
C ARG A 592 -33.72 6.26 -4.44
N ALA A 593 -33.28 6.77 -3.30
CA ALA A 593 -32.56 8.04 -3.23
C ALA A 593 -31.23 7.97 -4.00
N PHE A 594 -30.44 6.90 -3.85
CA PHE A 594 -29.21 6.68 -4.62
C PHE A 594 -29.46 6.60 -6.14
N ALA A 595 -30.57 5.97 -6.56
CA ALA A 595 -30.94 5.88 -7.98
C ALA A 595 -31.27 7.25 -8.60
N THR A 596 -31.64 8.25 -7.79
CA THR A 596 -31.90 9.62 -8.27
C THR A 596 -30.65 10.48 -8.37
N CYS A 597 -29.52 10.03 -7.81
CA CYS A 597 -28.28 10.79 -7.81
C CYS A 597 -27.65 10.83 -9.21
N THR A 598 -27.40 12.05 -9.70
CA THR A 598 -26.78 12.28 -11.02
C THR A 598 -25.51 13.08 -10.87
N LEU A 599 -24.58 12.92 -11.82
CA LEU A 599 -23.32 13.64 -11.83
C LEU A 599 -23.37 14.72 -12.92
N GLU A 600 -23.19 15.97 -12.54
CA GLU A 600 -23.12 17.10 -13.46
C GLU A 600 -21.74 17.17 -14.09
N VAL A 601 -21.62 16.63 -15.30
CA VAL A 601 -20.40 16.73 -16.12
C VAL A 601 -20.71 17.55 -17.37
N VAL A 602 -20.54 18.88 -17.28
CA VAL A 602 -20.67 19.76 -18.44
C VAL A 602 -19.34 19.79 -19.20
N ASP A 603 -19.36 19.32 -20.45
CA ASP A 603 -18.23 19.45 -21.38
C ASP A 603 -18.06 20.94 -21.77
N PRO A 604 -16.92 21.59 -21.46
CA PRO A 604 -16.68 22.98 -21.87
C PRO A 604 -16.62 23.15 -23.41
N ARG A 605 -16.44 22.08 -24.19
CA ARG A 605 -16.53 22.11 -25.66
C ARG A 605 -17.98 22.17 -26.16
N TYR A 606 -18.95 21.93 -25.28
CA TYR A 606 -20.39 22.09 -25.51
C TYR A 606 -20.97 23.28 -24.73
N VAL A 607 -20.21 24.38 -24.57
CA VAL A 607 -20.88 25.69 -24.49
C VAL A 607 -21.57 25.87 -25.83
N ALA A 608 -22.88 25.60 -25.82
CA ALA A 608 -23.77 25.75 -26.95
C ALA A 608 -23.40 27.04 -27.68
N LYS A 609 -23.03 26.92 -28.97
CA LYS A 609 -23.24 28.03 -29.90
C LYS A 609 -24.65 28.53 -29.61
N PRO A 610 -24.86 29.79 -29.22
CA PRO A 610 -26.20 30.28 -29.02
C PRO A 610 -26.96 29.95 -30.30
N PHE A 611 -28.07 29.22 -30.17
CA PHE A 611 -28.95 29.01 -31.30
C PHE A 611 -29.28 30.40 -31.85
N LYS A 612 -28.79 30.73 -33.05
CA LYS A 612 -29.29 31.88 -33.78
C LYS A 612 -30.77 31.61 -33.98
N ARG A 613 -31.61 32.38 -33.28
CA ARG A 613 -33.03 32.46 -33.62
C ARG A 613 -33.10 32.88 -35.09
N SER A 614 -33.70 32.04 -35.92
CA SER A 614 -34.17 32.46 -37.23
C SER A 614 -35.29 33.47 -37.00
N GLN A 615 -34.96 34.77 -37.06
CA GLN A 615 -35.97 35.76 -37.38
C GLN A 615 -36.26 35.63 -38.87
N SER A 616 -37.31 34.89 -39.18
CA SER A 616 -37.96 34.94 -40.49
C SER A 616 -39.41 34.53 -40.31
N CYS A 617 -40.26 35.55 -40.12
CA CYS A 617 -41.63 35.68 -40.64
C CYS A 617 -42.42 36.63 -39.74
N LEU A 618 -42.19 37.93 -39.91
CA LEU A 618 -43.29 38.88 -39.89
C LEU A 618 -43.15 39.74 -41.15
N VAL A 619 -44.20 39.64 -41.95
CA VAL A 619 -44.35 40.07 -43.33
C VAL A 619 -44.34 41.60 -43.40
N ASP A 620 -43.47 42.13 -44.27
CA ASP A 620 -43.65 43.46 -44.85
C ASP A 620 -44.88 43.43 -45.76
N LEU A 621 -45.95 44.10 -45.33
CA LEU A 621 -47.02 44.53 -46.23
C LEU A 621 -46.68 45.94 -46.72
N ASN A 622 -46.13 45.97 -47.93
CA ASN A 622 -46.27 46.96 -48.99
C ASN A 622 -46.52 48.43 -48.59
N GLY A 623 -45.58 49.25 -49.03
CA GLY A 623 -45.54 50.68 -48.77
C GLY A 623 -46.57 51.53 -49.51
N VAL A 624 -46.66 52.75 -49.00
CA VAL A 624 -47.05 53.98 -49.71
C VAL A 624 -46.16 55.11 -49.13
N PRO A 625 -45.63 56.03 -49.95
CA PRO A 625 -44.50 56.89 -49.56
C PRO A 625 -45.01 58.32 -49.18
N PRO A 626 -44.12 59.33 -48.99
CA PRO A 626 -44.10 60.20 -47.82
C PRO A 626 -44.85 61.52 -48.02
N HIS A 627 -45.34 62.17 -46.96
CA HIS A 627 -45.57 63.62 -46.98
C HIS A 627 -45.55 64.24 -45.58
N THR A 628 -44.58 65.14 -45.41
CA THR A 628 -44.67 66.48 -44.81
C THR A 628 -44.97 66.66 -43.31
N ASN A 629 -43.97 67.31 -42.69
CA ASN A 629 -44.06 68.58 -41.96
C ASN A 629 -44.42 68.58 -40.46
N VAL A 630 -43.48 69.22 -39.73
CA VAL A 630 -43.68 70.25 -38.69
C VAL A 630 -44.32 69.70 -37.40
N GLU A 631 -43.64 69.76 -36.25
CA GLU A 631 -43.05 70.93 -35.59
C GLU A 631 -41.94 70.52 -34.61
#